data_AF-A0A4D7YPR2-F1
#
_entry.id   AF-A0A4D7YPR2-F1
#
_cell.length_a   1.000
_cell.length_b   1.000
_cell.length_c   1.000
_cell.angle_alpha   90.00
_cell.angle_beta   90.00
_cell.angle_gamma   90.00
#
_symmetry.space_group_name_H-M   'P 1'
#
loop_
_entity.id
_entity.type
_entity.pdbx_description
1 polymer ?
#
loop_
_entity_poly.entity_id
_entity_poly.type
_entity_poly.pdbx_seq_one_letter_code
_entity_poly.pdbx_strand_id
1 'polypeptide(L)'
;MLDIYYADFDTTVLPSDPGCLEFAGSIDLDAHRSLAALFDKAQQAGVDLRYFDDTLLEPVQVGILLNILLTNKYVLEGNEHALAAFNSMRDLLERAAKRGAGLVAFAD
;
A
#
# COMPACT_ATOMS: atom_id res chain seq x y z
N MET A 1 0.85 -13.48 2.17
CA MET A 1 1.66 -12.30 2.53
C MET A 1 2.15 -11.72 1.23
N LEU A 2 2.02 -10.42 1.02
CA LEU A 2 2.37 -9.73 -0.22
C LEU A 2 3.61 -8.87 0.04
N ASP A 3 4.70 -9.14 -0.67
CA ASP A 3 5.94 -8.40 -0.53
C ASP A 3 5.88 -7.09 -1.32
N ILE A 4 6.29 -6.01 -0.67
CA ILE A 4 6.23 -4.66 -1.20
C ILE A 4 7.66 -4.11 -1.31
N TYR A 5 7.93 -3.48 -2.44
CA TYR A 5 9.22 -2.91 -2.77
C TYR A 5 9.09 -1.43 -3.10
N TYR A 6 10.16 -0.66 -2.90
CA TYR A 6 10.21 0.71 -3.37
C TYR A 6 10.38 0.75 -4.89
N ALA A 7 9.65 1.64 -5.53
CA ALA A 7 9.86 2.04 -6.91
C ALA A 7 10.51 3.43 -6.94
N ASP A 8 11.47 3.64 -7.83
CA ASP A 8 12.01 4.97 -8.08
C ASP A 8 10.93 5.91 -8.62
N PHE A 9 11.10 7.21 -8.43
CA PHE A 9 10.08 8.21 -8.75
C PHE A 9 9.71 8.28 -10.25
N ASP A 10 10.62 7.84 -11.12
CA ASP A 10 10.47 7.78 -12.58
C ASP A 10 10.03 6.38 -13.07
N THR A 11 9.86 5.42 -12.16
CA THR A 11 9.30 4.10 -12.48
C THR A 11 7.84 4.28 -12.89
N THR A 12 7.58 4.08 -14.18
CA THR A 12 6.23 4.18 -14.78
C THR A 12 5.75 2.83 -15.31
N VAL A 13 6.62 1.83 -15.32
CA VAL A 13 6.34 0.47 -15.78
C VAL A 13 6.65 -0.49 -14.65
N LEU A 14 5.73 -1.43 -14.43
CA LEU A 14 5.91 -2.51 -13.48
C LEU A 14 7.15 -3.35 -13.85
N PRO A 15 8.16 -3.47 -12.96
CA PRO A 15 9.32 -4.32 -13.20
C PRO A 15 8.92 -5.80 -13.31
N SER A 16 9.61 -6.57 -14.14
CA SER A 16 9.30 -8.01 -14.34
C SER A 16 9.78 -8.90 -13.19
N ASP A 17 10.72 -8.40 -12.37
CA ASP A 17 11.22 -9.10 -11.19
C ASP A 17 11.56 -8.12 -10.06
N PRO A 18 11.41 -8.52 -8.79
CA PRO A 18 11.78 -7.70 -7.64
C PRO A 18 13.29 -7.70 -7.34
N GLY A 19 14.11 -8.46 -8.07
CA GLY A 19 15.51 -8.70 -7.72
C GLY A 19 16.39 -7.45 -7.73
N CYS A 20 15.95 -6.40 -8.44
CA CYS A 20 16.61 -5.10 -8.49
C CYS A 20 16.01 -4.05 -7.54
N LEU A 21 14.95 -4.37 -6.79
CA LEU A 21 14.20 -3.41 -5.98
C LEU A 21 14.53 -3.51 -4.48
N GLU A 22 14.49 -2.38 -3.78
CA GLU A 22 14.65 -2.35 -2.33
C GLU A 22 13.35 -2.81 -1.65
N PHE A 23 13.45 -3.81 -0.77
CA PHE A 23 12.31 -4.28 0.02
C PHE A 23 11.80 -3.19 0.98
N ALA A 24 10.52 -2.85 0.87
CA ALA A 24 9.85 -1.83 1.69
C ALA A 24 9.13 -2.43 2.91
N GLY A 25 8.66 -3.66 2.77
CA GLY A 25 7.94 -4.39 3.82
C GLY A 25 7.00 -5.43 3.22
N SER A 26 6.16 -6.01 4.06
CA SER A 26 5.16 -6.97 3.62
C SER A 26 3.78 -6.66 4.20
N ILE A 27 2.76 -7.09 3.46
CA ILE A 27 1.35 -6.92 3.76
C ILE A 27 0.76 -8.29 4.07
N ASP A 28 0.19 -8.45 5.26
CA ASP A 28 -0.59 -9.64 5.61
C ASP A 28 -1.99 -9.56 4.99
N LEU A 29 -2.26 -10.39 3.98
CA LEU A 29 -3.52 -10.40 3.24
C LEU A 29 -4.74 -10.71 4.12
N ASP A 30 -4.61 -11.60 5.11
CA ASP A 30 -5.71 -11.95 6.00
C ASP A 30 -6.03 -10.79 6.95
N ALA A 31 -4.99 -10.10 7.44
CA ALA A 31 -5.16 -8.91 8.27
C ALA A 31 -5.71 -7.72 7.44
N HIS A 32 -5.31 -7.61 6.16
CA HIS A 32 -5.74 -6.55 5.25
C HIS A 32 -7.15 -6.73 4.69
N ARG A 33 -7.73 -7.94 4.75
CA ARG A 33 -9.18 -8.13 4.50
C ARG A 33 -10.02 -7.24 5.42
N SER A 34 -9.57 -7.01 6.64
CA SER A 34 -10.21 -6.10 7.59
C SER A 34 -10.11 -4.62 7.18
N LEU A 35 -9.23 -4.29 6.24
CA LEU A 35 -9.03 -2.96 5.68
C LEU A 35 -9.75 -2.79 4.32
N ALA A 36 -10.51 -3.77 3.84
CA ALA A 36 -11.16 -3.74 2.52
C ALA A 36 -11.96 -2.44 2.28
N ALA A 37 -12.72 -2.00 3.29
CA ALA A 37 -13.50 -0.76 3.20
C ALA A 37 -12.65 0.50 2.97
N LEU A 38 -11.36 0.50 3.36
CA LEU A 38 -10.42 1.59 3.11
C LEU A 38 -9.89 1.53 1.68
N PHE A 39 -9.65 0.32 1.16
CA PHE A 39 -9.24 0.13 -0.24
C PHE A 39 -10.35 0.40 -1.24
N ASP A 40 -11.60 0.09 -0.91
CA ASP A 40 -12.75 0.50 -1.72
C ASP A 40 -12.82 2.03 -1.88
N LYS A 41 -12.53 2.77 -0.80
CA LYS A 41 -12.44 4.25 -0.85
C LYS A 41 -11.24 4.73 -1.66
N ALA A 42 -10.10 4.05 -1.57
CA ALA A 42 -8.93 4.34 -2.39
C ALA A 42 -9.22 4.14 -3.88
N GLN A 43 -9.88 3.04 -4.23
CA GLN A 43 -10.28 2.73 -5.61
C GLN A 43 -11.26 3.78 -6.15
N GLN A 44 -12.24 4.20 -5.36
CA GLN A 44 -13.14 5.31 -5.72
C GLN A 44 -12.41 6.63 -5.97
N ALA A 45 -11.24 6.83 -5.33
CA ALA A 45 -10.38 7.99 -5.53
C ALA A 45 -9.36 7.81 -6.67
N GLY A 46 -9.43 6.71 -7.44
CA GLY A 46 -8.52 6.42 -8.54
C GLY A 46 -7.17 5.82 -8.10
N VAL A 47 -7.06 5.38 -6.85
CA VAL A 47 -5.88 4.67 -6.34
C VAL A 47 -6.23 3.21 -6.15
N ASP A 48 -5.84 2.40 -7.12
CA ASP A 48 -6.17 0.98 -7.15
C ASP A 48 -4.92 0.18 -6.77
N LEU A 49 -4.83 -0.20 -5.49
CA LEU A 49 -3.85 -1.17 -5.03
C LEU A 49 -4.51 -2.55 -5.16
N ARG A 50 -4.31 -3.22 -6.30
CA ARG A 50 -4.95 -4.51 -6.53
C ARG A 50 -4.21 -5.57 -5.74
N TYR A 51 -4.91 -6.11 -4.75
CA TYR A 51 -4.40 -7.10 -3.79
C TYR A 51 -3.85 -8.39 -4.40
N PHE A 52 -4.31 -8.73 -5.60
CA PHE A 52 -4.07 -10.02 -6.25
C PHE A 52 -3.41 -9.88 -7.62
N ASP A 53 -3.04 -8.65 -8.00
CA ASP A 53 -2.34 -8.38 -9.24
C ASP A 53 -1.07 -7.60 -8.92
N ASP A 54 -0.03 -7.85 -9.70
CA ASP A 54 1.16 -7.02 -9.64
C ASP A 54 0.77 -5.56 -9.89
N THR A 55 1.11 -4.70 -8.93
CA THR A 55 0.65 -3.32 -8.92
C THR A 55 1.79 -2.38 -8.65
N LEU A 56 1.90 -1.35 -9.47
CA LEU A 56 2.76 -0.20 -9.26
C LEU A 56 1.90 0.98 -8.78
N LEU A 57 2.24 1.52 -7.61
CA LEU A 57 1.77 2.81 -7.16
C LEU A 57 2.84 3.87 -7.42
N GLU A 58 2.45 4.89 -8.18
CA GLU A 58 3.27 6.09 -8.35
C GLU A 58 3.39 6.86 -7.01
N PRO A 59 4.45 7.67 -6.81
CA PRO A 59 4.63 8.46 -5.60
C PRO A 59 3.39 9.32 -5.23
N VAL A 60 2.69 9.85 -6.23
CA VAL A 60 1.46 10.63 -6.02
C VAL A 60 0.33 9.75 -5.46
N GLN A 61 0.18 8.53 -5.96
CA GLN A 61 -0.84 7.59 -5.51
C GLN A 61 -0.56 7.10 -4.09
N VAL A 62 0.72 6.91 -3.73
CA VAL A 62 1.14 6.64 -2.34
C VAL A 62 0.63 7.73 -1.39
N GLY A 63 0.79 9.00 -1.76
CA GLY A 63 0.31 10.13 -0.96
C GLY A 63 -1.21 10.18 -0.83
N ILE A 64 -1.94 9.92 -1.92
CA ILE A 64 -3.41 9.87 -1.91
C ILE A 64 -3.89 8.73 -1.00
N LEU A 65 -3.31 7.54 -1.12
CA LEU A 65 -3.68 6.38 -0.30
C LEU A 65 -3.42 6.63 1.18
N LEU A 66 -2.26 7.21 1.52
CA LEU A 66 -1.94 7.59 2.90
C LEU A 66 -2.98 8.56 3.46
N ASN A 67 -3.37 9.56 2.69
CA ASN A 67 -4.38 10.53 3.12
C ASN A 67 -5.75 9.89 3.36
N ILE A 68 -6.16 8.96 2.49
CA ILE A 68 -7.41 8.21 2.65
C ILE A 68 -7.37 7.35 3.92
N LEU A 69 -6.27 6.64 4.16
CA LEU A 69 -6.08 5.84 5.37
C LEU A 69 -6.18 6.69 6.64
N LEU A 70 -5.47 7.82 6.69
CA LEU A 70 -5.47 8.70 7.86
C LEU A 70 -6.85 9.33 8.11
N THR A 71 -7.53 9.77 7.06
CA THR A 71 -8.86 10.38 7.16
C THR A 71 -9.94 9.39 7.60
N ASN A 72 -9.75 8.10 7.30
CA ASN A 72 -10.75 7.06 7.54
C ASN A 72 -10.37 6.09 8.67
N LYS A 73 -9.39 6.44 9.53
CA LYS A 73 -8.96 5.59 10.65
C LYS A 73 -10.11 5.11 11.56
N TYR A 74 -11.15 5.92 11.72
CA TYR A 74 -12.33 5.61 12.53
C TYR A 74 -13.08 4.34 12.07
N VAL A 75 -12.91 3.92 10.80
CA VAL A 75 -13.52 2.69 10.25
C VAL A 75 -13.02 1.44 10.98
N LEU A 76 -11.90 1.52 11.69
CA LEU A 76 -11.25 0.40 12.38
C LEU A 76 -11.46 0.41 13.89
N GLU A 77 -12.28 1.31 14.43
CA GLU A 77 -12.55 1.38 15.87
C GLU A 77 -13.16 0.05 16.37
N GLY A 78 -12.57 -0.50 17.44
CA GLY A 78 -13.01 -1.76 18.05
C GLY A 78 -12.43 -3.04 17.42
N ASN A 79 -11.59 -2.94 16.38
CA ASN A 79 -10.92 -4.10 15.78
C ASN A 79 -9.38 -4.03 15.96
N GLU A 80 -8.88 -4.64 17.04
CA GLU A 80 -7.45 -4.61 17.39
C GLU A 80 -6.55 -5.24 16.31
N HIS A 81 -7.02 -6.31 15.66
CA HIS A 81 -6.29 -6.95 14.56
C HIS A 81 -6.19 -6.03 13.33
N ALA A 82 -7.26 -5.31 12.99
CA ALA A 82 -7.25 -4.35 11.91
C ALA A 82 -6.37 -3.13 12.22
N LEU A 83 -6.28 -2.73 13.49
CA LEU A 83 -5.44 -1.62 13.93
C LEU A 83 -3.95 -1.92 13.75
N ALA A 84 -3.51 -3.15 14.01
CA ALA A 84 -2.13 -3.56 13.77
C ALA A 84 -1.78 -3.50 12.27
N ALA A 85 -2.63 -4.10 11.42
CA ALA A 85 -2.46 -4.04 9.96
C ALA A 85 -2.45 -2.61 9.43
N PHE A 86 -3.36 -1.77 9.94
CA PHE A 86 -3.43 -0.35 9.60
C PHE A 86 -2.15 0.39 9.94
N ASN A 87 -1.61 0.20 11.15
CA ASN A 87 -0.37 0.88 11.55
C ASN A 87 0.81 0.43 10.67
N SER A 88 0.92 -0.86 10.37
CA SER A 88 1.94 -1.37 9.43
C SER A 88 1.81 -0.72 8.05
N MET A 89 0.60 -0.64 7.50
CA MET A 89 0.35 -0.04 6.19
C MET A 89 0.63 1.47 6.19
N ARG A 90 0.19 2.18 7.24
CA ARG A 90 0.49 3.60 7.42
C ARG A 90 2.00 3.84 7.45
N ASP A 91 2.74 3.09 8.26
CA ASP A 91 4.19 3.27 8.42
C ASP A 91 4.94 2.95 7.11
N LEU A 92 4.46 2.00 6.32
CA LEU A 92 4.97 1.72 4.98
C LEU A 92 4.74 2.90 4.01
N LEU A 93 3.51 3.41 3.95
CA LEU A 93 3.16 4.53 3.07
C LEU A 93 3.83 5.85 3.49
N GLU A 94 3.95 6.13 4.79
CA GLU A 94 4.68 7.29 5.29
C GLU A 94 6.16 7.26 4.90
N ARG A 95 6.80 6.08 4.95
CA ARG A 95 8.19 5.92 4.53
C ARG A 95 8.35 6.15 3.03
N ALA A 96 7.47 5.59 2.21
CA ALA A 96 7.48 5.81 0.77
C ALA A 96 7.23 7.29 0.41
N ALA A 97 6.23 7.91 1.03
CA ALA A 97 5.92 9.33 0.82
C ALA A 97 7.08 10.26 1.22
N LYS A 98 7.75 10.00 2.36
CA LYS A 98 8.95 10.76 2.78
C LYS A 98 10.10 10.64 1.79
N ARG A 99 10.22 9.50 1.11
CA ARG A 99 11.24 9.25 0.08
C ARG A 99 10.85 9.83 -1.28
N GLY A 100 9.58 10.19 -1.50
CA GLY A 100 9.05 10.49 -2.83
C GLY A 100 9.07 9.27 -3.75
N ALA A 101 9.03 8.07 -3.18
CA ALA A 101 9.12 6.80 -3.89
C ALA A 101 7.73 6.22 -4.17
N GLY A 102 7.62 5.48 -5.27
CA GLY A 102 6.49 4.61 -5.55
C GLY A 102 6.58 3.32 -4.73
N LEU A 103 5.57 2.47 -4.88
CA LEU A 103 5.53 1.14 -4.29
C LEU A 103 5.16 0.11 -5.34
N VAL A 104 5.85 -1.03 -5.35
CA VAL A 104 5.51 -2.18 -6.18
C VAL A 104 5.09 -3.33 -5.29
N ALA A 105 3.98 -3.95 -5.61
CA ALA A 105 3.57 -5.23 -5.06
C ALA A 105 3.72 -6.31 -6.13
N PHE A 106 4.29 -7.46 -5.74
CA PHE A 106 4.31 -8.67 -6.57
C PHE A 106 3.41 -9.71 -5.92
N ALA A 107 2.39 -10.15 -6.64
CA ALA A 107 1.57 -11.26 -6.21
C ALA A 107 2.32 -12.58 -6.48
N ASP A 108 2.30 -13.50 -5.50
CA ASP A 108 2.84 -14.88 -5.64
C ASP A 108 1.73 -15.84 -6.07
#